data_AF-A0ABD6EZ01-F1
#
_entry.id   AF-A0ABD6EZ01-F1
#
_cell.length_a   1.000
_cell.length_b   1.000
_cell.length_c   1.000
_cell.angle_alpha   90.00
_cell.angle_beta   90.00
_cell.angle_gamma   90.00
#
_symmetry.space_group_name_H-M   'P 1'
#
loop_
_entity.id
_entity.type
_entity.pdbx_description
1 polymer ?
#
loop_
_entity_poly.entity_id
_entity_poly.type
_entity_poly.pdbx_seq_one_letter_code
_entity_poly.pdbx_strand_id
1 'polypeptide(L)'
;MIGESAESDKFFELIGRTFNLSESLNNKLTSRRKMKQLVDLISLGKLEEAFYLVKELFSSKSAACGQLELMSAALNVGDTTLLKNVFSLIQNKRGKNDALLDFGLVLLENGKFEQASRVFSADELHITDAKLSLFVSREADTKRLDVLAMLFSNLNKEGKASVNGLNSLLRQLLSLIDSKSTANQTTSFDLLSIIQESIKESGFPVEKSLQLRLAKLFPRKADSGSSSTSVSHKS
;
A
#
# COMPACT_ATOMS: atom_id res chain seq x y z
N MET A 1 -13.33 -16.29 26.10
CA MET A 1 -12.38 -16.43 24.96
C MET A 1 -10.91 -16.15 25.31
N ILE A 2 -10.53 -15.86 26.56
CA ILE A 2 -9.11 -15.62 26.94
C ILE A 2 -8.33 -16.95 27.13
N GLY A 3 -9.01 -18.07 27.41
CA GLY A 3 -8.41 -19.38 27.69
C GLY A 3 -7.80 -20.11 26.48
N GLU A 4 -8.45 -20.07 25.31
CA GLU A 4 -7.97 -20.80 24.11
C GLU A 4 -6.66 -20.23 23.54
N SER A 5 -6.40 -18.93 23.76
CA SER A 5 -5.17 -18.28 23.31
C SER A 5 -3.94 -18.78 24.09
N ALA A 6 -4.07 -18.91 25.41
CA ALA A 6 -2.96 -19.33 26.28
C ALA A 6 -2.60 -20.81 26.11
N GLU A 7 -3.59 -21.68 25.87
CA GLU A 7 -3.34 -23.10 25.60
C GLU A 7 -2.71 -23.33 24.22
N SER A 8 -3.16 -22.58 23.20
CA SER A 8 -2.54 -22.62 21.88
C SER A 8 -1.10 -22.08 21.89
N ASP A 9 -0.80 -21.04 22.67
CA ASP A 9 0.57 -20.57 22.88
C ASP A 9 1.49 -21.65 23.45
N LYS A 10 1.04 -22.31 24.52
CA LYS A 10 1.79 -23.42 25.13
C LYS A 10 1.95 -24.59 24.16
N PHE A 11 0.95 -24.86 23.33
CA PHE A 11 1.02 -25.90 22.31
C PHE A 11 2.07 -25.58 21.24
N PHE A 12 2.07 -24.37 20.67
CA PHE A 12 3.07 -23.98 19.68
C PHE A 12 4.49 -23.90 20.27
N GLU A 13 4.62 -23.47 21.52
CA GLU A 13 5.90 -23.49 22.23
C GLU A 13 6.40 -24.92 22.46
N LEU A 14 5.49 -25.84 22.82
CA LEU A 14 5.79 -27.26 22.98
C LEU A 14 6.21 -27.90 21.64
N ILE A 15 5.48 -27.65 20.55
CA ILE A 15 5.85 -28.09 19.19
C ILE A 15 7.24 -27.54 18.83
N GLY A 16 7.46 -26.25 19.07
CA GLY A 16 8.73 -25.59 18.82
C GLY A 16 9.90 -26.27 19.52
N ARG A 17 9.74 -26.60 20.80
CA ARG A 17 10.75 -27.32 21.60
C ARG A 17 10.91 -28.77 21.17
N THR A 18 9.81 -29.48 20.91
CA THR A 18 9.79 -30.92 20.60
C THR A 18 10.46 -31.22 19.26
N PHE A 19 10.19 -30.39 18.25
CA PHE A 19 10.75 -30.53 16.90
C PHE A 19 12.00 -29.68 16.69
N ASN A 20 12.52 -29.04 17.74
CA ASN A 20 13.68 -28.15 17.71
C ASN A 20 13.61 -27.14 16.55
N LEU A 21 12.42 -26.55 16.38
CA LEU A 21 12.15 -25.63 15.28
C LEU A 21 12.98 -24.36 15.45
N SER A 22 13.58 -23.89 14.35
CA SER A 22 14.24 -22.58 14.36
C SER A 22 13.24 -21.48 14.77
N GLU A 23 13.75 -20.42 15.41
CA GLU A 23 12.96 -19.26 15.80
C GLU A 23 12.17 -18.68 14.62
N SER A 24 12.75 -18.70 13.42
CA SER A 24 12.08 -18.31 12.17
C SER A 24 10.84 -19.16 11.86
N LEU A 25 10.91 -20.49 12.04
CA LEU A 25 9.78 -21.38 11.77
C LEU A 25 8.68 -21.22 12.83
N ASN A 26 9.05 -21.11 14.11
CA ASN A 26 8.08 -20.85 15.18
C ASN A 26 7.35 -19.52 15.00
N ASN A 27 8.07 -18.47 14.58
CA ASN A 27 7.46 -17.18 14.28
C ASN A 27 6.49 -17.28 13.09
N LYS A 28 6.82 -18.06 12.05
CA LYS A 28 5.89 -18.31 10.93
C LYS A 28 4.64 -19.08 11.36
N LEU A 29 4.76 -20.05 12.26
CA LEU A 29 3.64 -20.85 12.76
C LEU A 29 2.68 -20.01 13.61
N THR A 30 3.22 -19.08 14.41
CA THR A 30 2.42 -18.27 15.34
C THR A 30 1.93 -16.95 14.74
N SER A 31 2.53 -16.47 13.63
CA SER A 31 2.22 -15.16 13.02
C SER A 31 0.76 -15.01 12.60
N ARG A 32 0.15 -16.03 11.98
CA ARG A 32 -1.27 -15.98 11.56
C ARG A 32 -2.21 -15.83 12.76
N ARG A 33 -1.91 -16.52 13.85
CA ARG A 33 -2.71 -16.44 15.08
C ARG A 33 -2.54 -15.08 15.74
N LYS A 34 -1.29 -14.58 15.88
CA LYS A 34 -1.03 -13.25 16.43
C LYS A 34 -1.69 -12.15 15.59
N MET A 35 -1.71 -12.28 14.26
CA MET A 35 -2.43 -11.36 13.38
C MET A 35 -3.96 -11.43 13.58
N LYS A 36 -4.53 -12.64 13.71
CA LYS A 36 -5.95 -12.79 14.04
C LYS A 36 -6.29 -12.14 15.37
N GLN A 37 -5.50 -12.40 16.42
CA GLN A 37 -5.67 -11.79 17.73
C GLN A 37 -5.58 -10.26 17.66
N LEU A 38 -4.68 -9.72 16.86
CA LEU A 38 -4.57 -8.28 16.64
C LEU A 38 -5.84 -7.71 15.99
N VAL A 39 -6.33 -8.34 14.93
CA VAL A 39 -7.59 -7.94 14.27
C VAL A 39 -8.76 -7.99 15.26
N ASP A 40 -8.83 -9.04 16.09
CA ASP A 40 -9.87 -9.16 17.12
C ASP A 40 -9.78 -8.01 18.13
N LEU A 41 -8.58 -7.69 18.64
CA LEU A 41 -8.37 -6.56 19.55
C LEU A 41 -8.76 -5.21 18.93
N ILE A 42 -8.38 -4.97 17.67
CA ILE A 42 -8.74 -3.76 16.93
C ILE A 42 -10.25 -3.66 16.76
N SER A 43 -10.91 -4.74 16.35
CA SER A 43 -12.37 -4.76 16.13
C SER A 43 -13.17 -4.52 17.43
N LEU A 44 -12.61 -4.91 18.58
CA LEU A 44 -13.18 -4.66 19.91
C LEU A 44 -12.81 -3.28 20.47
N GLY A 45 -12.07 -2.43 19.74
CA GLY A 45 -11.63 -1.12 20.21
C GLY A 45 -10.52 -1.16 21.28
N LYS A 46 -9.92 -2.33 21.52
CA LYS A 46 -8.86 -2.56 22.52
C LYS A 46 -7.49 -2.19 21.96
N LEU A 47 -7.34 -0.92 21.60
CA LEU A 47 -6.18 -0.44 20.83
C LEU A 47 -4.89 -0.40 21.65
N GLU A 48 -4.98 -0.22 22.96
CA GLU A 48 -3.81 -0.25 23.85
C GLU A 48 -3.26 -1.68 23.97
N GLU A 49 -4.12 -2.68 24.16
CA GLU A 49 -3.71 -4.09 24.16
C GLU A 49 -3.17 -4.53 22.79
N ALA A 50 -3.78 -4.03 21.71
CA ALA A 50 -3.27 -4.23 20.35
C ALA A 50 -1.86 -3.65 20.19
N PHE A 51 -1.59 -2.49 20.77
CA PHE A 51 -0.25 -1.88 20.77
C PHE A 51 0.79 -2.73 21.50
N TYR A 52 0.45 -3.27 22.68
CA TYR A 52 1.36 -4.16 23.40
C TYR A 52 1.70 -5.42 22.60
N LEU A 53 0.72 -6.01 21.91
CA LEU A 53 0.93 -7.17 21.05
C LEU A 53 1.86 -6.83 19.87
N VAL A 54 1.65 -5.68 19.20
CA VAL A 54 2.54 -5.20 18.13
C VAL A 54 3.96 -4.96 18.67
N LYS A 55 4.10 -4.35 19.84
CA LYS A 55 5.40 -4.10 20.48
C LYS A 55 6.17 -5.40 20.78
N GLU A 56 5.47 -6.44 21.23
CA GLU A 56 6.05 -7.77 21.44
C GLU A 56 6.52 -8.39 20.11
N LEU A 57 5.70 -8.28 19.06
CA LEU A 57 6.05 -8.74 17.71
C LEU A 57 7.30 -8.05 17.15
N PHE A 58 7.47 -6.74 17.39
CA PHE A 58 8.68 -6.01 17.02
C PHE A 58 9.93 -6.41 17.82
N SER A 59 9.75 -6.99 19.00
CA SER A 59 10.85 -7.38 19.88
C SER A 59 11.43 -8.76 19.53
N SER A 60 10.63 -9.63 18.89
CA SER A 60 10.95 -11.04 18.64
C SER A 60 11.75 -11.33 17.35
N LYS A 61 12.47 -10.34 16.78
CA LYS A 61 13.14 -10.41 15.45
C LYS A 61 12.23 -10.87 14.29
N SER A 62 10.93 -11.03 14.54
CA SER A 62 9.91 -11.31 13.56
C SER A 62 9.82 -10.13 12.58
N ALA A 63 9.51 -10.42 11.32
CA ALA A 63 9.03 -9.38 10.43
C ALA A 63 7.84 -8.70 11.14
N ALA A 64 7.95 -7.39 11.39
CA ALA A 64 6.87 -6.61 11.97
C ALA A 64 5.58 -6.88 11.22
N CYS A 65 4.54 -7.11 12.01
CA CYS A 65 3.22 -7.49 11.55
C CYS A 65 2.23 -6.65 12.35
N GLY A 66 1.21 -6.10 11.70
CA GLY A 66 0.13 -5.43 12.39
C GLY A 66 0.24 -3.92 12.59
N GLN A 67 1.40 -3.31 12.30
CA GLN A 67 1.59 -1.88 12.55
C GLN A 67 0.71 -1.02 11.63
N LEU A 68 0.50 -1.44 10.38
CA LEU A 68 -0.35 -0.71 9.43
C LEU A 68 -1.81 -0.75 9.88
N GLU A 69 -2.30 -1.93 10.30
CA GLU A 69 -3.64 -2.13 10.83
C GLU A 69 -3.87 -1.26 12.07
N LEU A 70 -2.92 -1.24 13.01
CA LEU A 70 -3.03 -0.47 14.24
C LEU A 70 -2.96 1.04 13.99
N MET A 71 -2.07 1.51 13.11
CA MET A 71 -2.01 2.92 12.71
C MET A 71 -3.30 3.35 12.01
N SER A 72 -3.85 2.51 11.14
CA SER A 72 -5.14 2.75 10.47
C SER A 72 -6.29 2.84 11.47
N ALA A 73 -6.35 1.92 12.43
CA ALA A 73 -7.34 1.95 13.51
C ALA A 73 -7.23 3.23 14.36
N ALA A 74 -6.02 3.58 14.79
CA ALA A 74 -5.74 4.79 15.56
C ALA A 74 -6.15 6.06 14.79
N LEU A 75 -5.86 6.12 13.49
CA LEU A 75 -6.25 7.23 12.62
C LEU A 75 -7.78 7.36 12.52
N ASN A 76 -8.50 6.25 12.38
CA ASN A 76 -9.96 6.24 12.25
C ASN A 76 -10.69 6.70 13.51
N VAL A 77 -10.16 6.40 14.70
CA VAL A 77 -10.72 6.87 15.98
C VAL A 77 -10.15 8.21 16.44
N GLY A 78 -9.20 8.79 15.70
CA GLY A 78 -8.56 10.06 16.04
C GLY A 78 -7.57 9.97 17.22
N ASP A 79 -7.10 8.77 17.57
CA ASP A 79 -6.13 8.57 18.65
C ASP A 79 -4.71 8.94 18.19
N THR A 80 -4.42 10.24 18.25
CA THR A 80 -3.11 10.78 17.88
C THR A 80 -1.98 10.32 18.79
N THR A 81 -2.28 9.96 20.05
CA THR A 81 -1.28 9.49 21.01
C THR A 81 -0.80 8.10 20.62
N LEU A 82 -1.73 7.18 20.37
CA LEU A 82 -1.40 5.85 19.89
C LEU A 82 -0.69 5.89 18.54
N LEU A 83 -1.15 6.72 17.61
CA LEU A 83 -0.50 6.88 16.31
C LEU A 83 0.97 7.31 16.45
N LYS A 84 1.28 8.26 17.34
CA LYS A 84 2.66 8.67 17.67
C LYS A 84 3.46 7.54 18.31
N ASN A 85 2.84 6.73 19.17
CA ASN A 85 3.50 5.60 19.82
C ASN A 85 3.89 4.52 18.80
N VAL A 86 3.00 4.18 17.87
CA VAL A 86 3.30 3.22 16.80
C VAL A 86 4.36 3.77 15.84
N PHE A 87 4.26 5.03 15.45
CA PHE A 87 5.28 5.68 14.63
C PHE A 87 6.66 5.63 15.29
N SER A 88 6.73 5.98 16.57
CA SER A 88 7.98 5.96 17.35
C SER A 88 8.55 4.56 17.49
N LEU A 89 7.68 3.54 17.66
CA LEU A 89 8.08 2.14 17.70
C LEU A 89 8.76 1.72 16.39
N ILE A 90 8.17 2.05 15.23
CA ILE A 90 8.74 1.72 13.92
C ILE A 90 10.05 2.49 13.73
N GLN A 91 10.05 3.79 14.03
CA GLN A 91 11.24 4.65 13.88
C GLN A 91 12.42 4.11 14.70
N ASN A 92 12.20 3.71 15.95
CA ASN A 92 13.26 3.21 16.82
C ASN A 92 13.79 1.83 16.37
N LYS A 93 12.99 1.04 15.65
CA LYS A 93 13.36 -0.33 15.25
C LYS A 93 13.89 -0.42 13.82
N ARG A 94 13.42 0.44 12.93
CA ARG A 94 13.66 0.37 11.48
C ARG A 94 14.11 1.69 10.86
N GLY A 95 14.13 2.76 11.65
CA GLY A 95 14.51 4.09 11.19
C GLY A 95 13.33 4.94 10.75
N LYS A 96 13.57 6.25 10.67
CA LYS A 96 12.56 7.27 10.35
C LYS A 96 11.95 7.09 8.96
N ASN A 97 12.76 6.72 7.97
CA ASN A 97 12.30 6.48 6.61
C ASN A 97 11.22 5.39 6.56
N ASP A 98 11.43 4.27 7.26
CA ASP A 98 10.46 3.19 7.31
C ASP A 98 9.15 3.59 7.99
N ALA A 99 9.23 4.37 9.06
CA ALA A 99 8.06 4.90 9.76
C ALA A 99 7.25 5.88 8.89
N LEU A 100 7.91 6.75 8.13
CA LEU A 100 7.25 7.66 7.19
C LEU A 100 6.59 6.89 6.03
N LEU A 101 7.23 5.88 5.48
CA LEU A 101 6.66 5.04 4.43
C LEU A 101 5.41 4.29 4.89
N ASP A 102 5.47 3.66 6.07
CA ASP A 102 4.33 2.95 6.66
C ASP A 102 3.19 3.95 6.95
N PHE A 103 3.50 5.14 7.49
CA PHE A 103 2.49 6.16 7.74
C PHE A 103 1.86 6.72 6.47
N GLY A 104 2.67 7.01 5.44
CA GLY A 104 2.21 7.48 4.14
C GLY A 104 1.27 6.48 3.49
N LEU A 105 1.59 5.19 3.54
CA LEU A 105 0.69 4.14 3.04
C LEU A 105 -0.63 4.11 3.80
N VAL A 106 -0.61 4.15 5.14
CA VAL A 106 -1.83 4.15 5.97
C VAL A 106 -2.72 5.35 5.67
N LEU A 107 -2.13 6.52 5.42
CA LEU A 107 -2.88 7.71 4.99
C LEU A 107 -3.57 7.48 3.64
N LEU A 108 -2.88 6.87 2.67
CA LEU A 108 -3.50 6.48 1.39
C LEU A 108 -4.63 5.47 1.58
N GLU A 109 -4.42 4.43 2.38
CA GLU A 109 -5.44 3.40 2.68
C GLU A 109 -6.73 4.02 3.25
N ASN A 110 -6.60 5.09 4.04
CA ASN A 110 -7.70 5.83 4.67
C ASN A 110 -8.21 7.05 3.85
N GLY A 111 -7.81 7.17 2.58
CA GLY A 111 -8.28 8.25 1.68
C GLY A 111 -7.75 9.65 2.02
N LYS A 112 -6.75 9.75 2.89
CA LYS A 112 -6.09 11.00 3.31
C LYS A 112 -4.98 11.37 2.31
N PHE A 113 -5.36 11.51 1.04
CA PHE A 113 -4.42 11.61 -0.08
C PHE A 113 -3.50 12.84 0.00
N GLU A 114 -4.03 14.01 0.38
CA GLU A 114 -3.21 15.22 0.51
C GLU A 114 -2.17 15.08 1.64
N GLN A 115 -2.57 14.51 2.78
CA GLN A 115 -1.67 14.29 3.90
C GLN A 115 -0.59 13.27 3.54
N ALA A 116 -0.97 12.19 2.84
CA ALA A 116 -0.02 11.21 2.35
C ALA A 116 1.01 11.85 1.40
N SER A 117 0.56 12.69 0.46
CA SER A 117 1.47 13.37 -0.47
C SER A 117 2.50 14.25 0.24
N ARG A 118 2.11 14.93 1.33
CA ARG A 118 3.05 15.71 2.16
C ARG A 118 4.06 14.82 2.90
N VAL A 119 3.68 13.60 3.27
CA VAL A 119 4.60 12.64 3.89
C VAL A 119 5.61 12.14 2.85
N PHE A 120 5.14 11.78 1.64
CA PHE A 120 5.99 11.28 0.56
C PHE A 120 6.90 12.37 -0.05
N SER A 121 6.58 13.65 0.10
CA SER A 121 7.43 14.76 -0.33
C SER A 121 8.62 15.04 0.61
N ALA A 122 8.81 14.26 1.68
CA ALA A 122 9.98 14.43 2.55
C ALA A 122 11.28 14.13 1.77
N ASP A 123 12.27 15.04 1.86
CA ASP A 123 13.48 15.01 1.03
C ASP A 123 14.26 13.68 1.08
N GLU A 124 14.46 13.14 2.28
CA GLU A 124 15.23 11.92 2.52
C GLU A 124 14.43 10.62 2.33
N LEU A 125 13.17 10.71 1.91
CA LEU A 125 12.32 9.54 1.78
C LEU A 125 12.74 8.72 0.55
N HIS A 126 13.01 7.44 0.75
CA HIS A 126 13.33 6.52 -0.34
C HIS A 126 12.79 5.13 -0.02
N ILE A 127 12.11 4.50 -0.99
CA ILE A 127 11.59 3.14 -0.83
C ILE A 127 12.46 2.13 -1.59
N THR A 128 12.80 1.03 -0.92
CA THR A 128 13.49 -0.09 -1.56
C THR A 128 12.52 -0.93 -2.38
N ASP A 129 13.00 -1.60 -3.43
CA ASP A 129 12.17 -2.48 -4.26
C ASP A 129 11.47 -3.58 -3.45
N ALA A 130 12.16 -4.12 -2.44
CA ALA A 130 11.59 -5.12 -1.54
C ALA A 130 10.38 -4.56 -0.75
N LYS A 131 10.51 -3.35 -0.19
CA LYS A 131 9.42 -2.72 0.57
C LYS A 131 8.28 -2.28 -0.35
N LEU A 132 8.60 -1.74 -1.52
CA LEU A 132 7.61 -1.40 -2.53
C LEU A 132 6.82 -2.63 -2.97
N SER A 133 7.50 -3.77 -3.20
CA SER A 133 6.83 -5.02 -3.53
C SER A 133 5.87 -5.48 -2.42
N LEU A 134 6.24 -5.31 -1.14
CA LEU A 134 5.34 -5.64 -0.03
C LEU A 134 4.08 -4.76 -0.04
N PHE A 135 4.23 -3.46 -0.26
CA PHE A 135 3.10 -2.52 -0.36
C PHE A 135 2.21 -2.87 -1.56
N VAL A 136 2.81 -3.13 -2.73
CA VAL A 136 2.08 -3.47 -3.95
C VAL A 136 1.31 -4.78 -3.80
N SER A 137 1.93 -5.83 -3.24
CA SER A 137 1.24 -7.11 -3.00
C SER A 137 0.06 -6.95 -2.04
N ARG A 138 0.25 -6.22 -0.94
CA ARG A 138 -0.82 -5.95 0.04
C ARG A 138 -2.03 -5.27 -0.61
N GLU A 139 -1.80 -4.20 -1.36
CA GLU A 139 -2.89 -3.44 -1.98
C GLU A 139 -3.51 -4.14 -3.20
N ALA A 140 -2.74 -5.01 -3.86
CA ALA A 140 -3.26 -5.86 -4.91
C ALA A 140 -4.23 -6.92 -4.35
N ASP A 141 -3.90 -7.53 -3.21
CA ASP A 141 -4.75 -8.52 -2.53
C ASP A 141 -6.09 -7.91 -2.09
N THR A 142 -6.07 -6.65 -1.63
CA THR A 142 -7.27 -5.88 -1.24
C THR A 142 -7.93 -5.16 -2.43
N LYS A 143 -7.34 -5.25 -3.63
CA LYS A 143 -7.83 -4.63 -4.88
C LYS A 143 -8.01 -3.10 -4.79
N ARG A 144 -7.17 -2.42 -4.02
CA ARG A 144 -7.15 -0.96 -3.81
C ARG A 144 -6.38 -0.24 -4.92
N LEU A 145 -7.04 -0.11 -6.07
CA LEU A 145 -6.49 0.58 -7.25
C LEU A 145 -6.13 2.05 -6.96
N ASP A 146 -6.94 2.71 -6.15
CA ASP A 146 -6.75 4.09 -5.71
C ASP A 146 -5.43 4.26 -4.96
N VAL A 147 -5.16 3.38 -4.00
CA VAL A 147 -3.93 3.40 -3.21
C VAL A 147 -2.71 3.16 -4.11
N LEU A 148 -2.77 2.17 -5.00
CA LEU A 148 -1.68 1.87 -5.93
C LEU A 148 -1.38 3.06 -6.89
N ALA A 149 -2.42 3.70 -7.43
CA ALA A 149 -2.27 4.85 -8.32
C ALA A 149 -1.63 6.05 -7.60
N MET A 150 -2.08 6.33 -6.38
CA MET A 150 -1.54 7.41 -5.56
C MET A 150 -0.12 7.09 -5.07
N LEU A 151 0.17 5.83 -4.76
CA LEU A 151 1.51 5.38 -4.39
C LEU A 151 2.49 5.58 -5.55
N PHE A 152 2.11 5.18 -6.77
CA PHE A 152 2.89 5.46 -7.98
C PHE A 152 3.15 6.95 -8.13
N SER A 153 2.10 7.77 -8.11
CA SER A 153 2.19 9.21 -8.37
C SER A 153 3.08 9.94 -7.36
N ASN A 154 3.08 9.51 -6.10
CA ASN A 154 3.91 10.08 -5.06
C ASN A 154 5.38 9.63 -5.16
N LEU A 155 5.63 8.35 -5.44
CA LEU A 155 6.98 7.81 -5.53
C LEU A 155 7.70 8.11 -6.85
N ASN A 156 6.94 8.45 -7.90
CA ASN A 156 7.45 8.83 -9.21
C ASN A 156 8.08 10.24 -9.24
N LYS A 157 8.01 10.98 -8.12
CA LYS A 157 8.68 12.26 -7.97
C LYS A 157 10.11 12.04 -7.50
N GLU A 158 11.05 12.85 -7.98
CA GLU A 158 12.38 13.05 -7.36
C GLU A 158 13.20 11.77 -7.05
N GLY A 159 12.97 10.67 -7.78
CA GLY A 159 13.74 9.44 -7.59
C GLY A 159 13.50 8.75 -6.23
N LYS A 160 12.33 8.92 -5.61
CA LYS A 160 11.98 8.27 -4.33
C LYS A 160 11.90 6.74 -4.42
N ALA A 161 11.79 6.19 -5.63
CA ALA A 161 11.78 4.76 -5.92
C ALA A 161 12.57 4.45 -7.20
N SER A 162 13.00 3.19 -7.35
CA SER A 162 13.68 2.76 -8.57
C SER A 162 12.73 2.70 -9.77
N VAL A 163 13.26 2.91 -10.98
CA VAL A 163 12.49 2.79 -12.23
C VAL A 163 11.89 1.39 -12.39
N ASN A 164 12.63 0.35 -11.98
CA ASN A 164 12.16 -1.04 -12.05
C ASN A 164 11.02 -1.28 -11.07
N GLY A 165 11.14 -0.79 -9.83
CA GLY A 165 10.10 -0.86 -8.82
C GLY A 165 8.80 -0.18 -9.26
N LEU A 166 8.90 1.03 -9.82
CA LEU A 166 7.75 1.78 -10.33
C LEU A 166 7.10 1.12 -11.56
N ASN A 167 7.89 0.57 -12.49
CA ASN A 167 7.34 -0.20 -13.61
C ASN A 167 6.66 -1.50 -13.15
N SER A 168 7.19 -2.16 -12.11
CA SER A 168 6.56 -3.34 -11.49
C SER A 168 5.20 -2.97 -10.86
N LEU A 169 5.14 -1.87 -10.10
CA LEU A 169 3.88 -1.34 -9.55
C LEU A 169 2.89 -1.08 -10.69
N LEU A 170 3.29 -0.33 -11.72
CA LEU A 170 2.42 0.03 -12.83
C LEU A 170 1.88 -1.21 -13.54
N ARG A 171 2.70 -2.25 -13.72
CA ARG A 171 2.29 -3.53 -14.30
C ARG A 171 1.20 -4.21 -13.48
N GLN A 172 1.34 -4.23 -12.15
CA GLN A 172 0.35 -4.80 -11.24
C GLN A 172 -0.96 -4.01 -11.29
N LEU A 173 -0.88 -2.68 -11.25
CA LEU A 173 -2.04 -1.80 -11.34
C LEU A 173 -2.81 -2.01 -12.64
N LEU A 174 -2.12 -2.05 -13.79
CA LEU A 174 -2.75 -2.29 -15.08
C LEU A 174 -3.37 -3.70 -15.16
N SER A 175 -2.72 -4.71 -14.57
CA SER A 175 -3.30 -6.06 -14.50
C SER A 175 -4.62 -6.09 -13.71
N LEU A 176 -4.69 -5.35 -12.61
CA LEU A 176 -5.91 -5.26 -11.80
C LEU A 176 -7.02 -4.50 -12.53
N ILE A 177 -6.69 -3.42 -13.26
CA ILE A 177 -7.64 -2.69 -14.10
C ILE A 177 -8.20 -3.61 -15.20
N ASP A 178 -7.34 -4.33 -15.92
CA ASP A 178 -7.76 -5.26 -16.98
C ASP A 178 -8.72 -6.33 -16.41
N SER A 179 -8.46 -6.83 -15.20
CA SER A 179 -9.33 -7.81 -14.52
C SER A 179 -10.69 -7.26 -14.07
N LYS A 180 -10.82 -5.93 -13.88
CA LYS A 180 -12.04 -5.27 -13.37
C LYS A 180 -12.92 -4.67 -14.47
N SER A 181 -12.61 -4.91 -15.75
CA SER A 181 -13.21 -4.25 -16.94
C SER A 181 -14.74 -4.36 -17.12
N THR A 182 -15.51 -4.85 -16.15
CA THR A 182 -16.97 -4.96 -16.21
C THR A 182 -17.77 -4.24 -15.11
N ALA A 183 -17.16 -3.67 -14.06
CA ALA A 183 -17.95 -3.14 -12.93
C ALA A 183 -17.85 -1.62 -12.65
N ASN A 184 -16.72 -0.94 -12.88
CA ASN A 184 -16.53 0.50 -12.56
C ASN A 184 -15.54 1.19 -13.53
N GLN A 185 -15.98 1.47 -14.75
CA GLN A 185 -15.14 2.07 -15.79
C GLN A 185 -14.72 3.52 -15.48
N THR A 186 -15.61 4.33 -14.90
CA THR A 186 -15.35 5.75 -14.61
C THR A 186 -14.19 5.95 -13.63
N THR A 187 -14.18 5.24 -12.50
CA THR A 187 -13.11 5.31 -11.50
C THR A 187 -11.77 4.84 -12.07
N SER A 188 -11.79 3.85 -12.96
CA SER A 188 -10.56 3.37 -13.59
C SER A 188 -9.96 4.42 -14.52
N PHE A 189 -10.80 5.18 -15.24
CA PHE A 189 -10.35 6.25 -16.13
C PHE A 189 -9.74 7.44 -15.38
N ASP A 190 -10.34 7.85 -14.26
CA ASP A 190 -9.82 8.94 -13.43
C ASP A 190 -8.43 8.60 -12.86
N LEU A 191 -8.28 7.38 -12.30
CA LEU A 191 -7.00 6.92 -11.76
C LEU A 191 -5.91 6.81 -12.83
N LEU A 192 -6.29 6.32 -14.01
CA LEU A 192 -5.37 6.26 -15.14
C LEU A 192 -4.94 7.66 -15.59
N SER A 193 -5.82 8.67 -15.51
CA SER A 193 -5.51 10.04 -15.92
C SER A 193 -4.48 10.66 -14.98
N ILE A 194 -4.63 10.42 -13.68
CA ILE A 194 -3.64 10.82 -12.65
C ILE A 194 -2.27 10.19 -12.95
N ILE A 195 -2.22 8.90 -13.29
CA ILE A 195 -0.97 8.22 -13.63
C ILE A 195 -0.32 8.81 -14.88
N GLN A 196 -1.11 9.09 -15.92
CA GLN A 196 -0.58 9.71 -17.15
C GLN A 196 -0.03 11.11 -16.90
N GLU A 197 -0.72 11.92 -16.11
CA GLU A 197 -0.24 13.24 -15.71
C GLU A 197 1.07 13.12 -14.93
N SER A 198 1.13 12.24 -13.93
CA SER A 198 2.36 11.98 -13.17
C SER A 198 3.53 11.55 -14.07
N ILE A 199 3.30 10.65 -15.04
CA ILE A 199 4.34 10.22 -16.00
C ILE A 199 4.83 11.40 -16.84
N LYS A 200 3.92 12.27 -17.31
CA LYS A 200 4.27 13.44 -18.12
C LYS A 200 5.07 14.46 -17.32
N GLU A 201 4.65 14.76 -16.10
CA GLU A 201 5.30 15.75 -15.22
C GLU A 201 6.72 15.33 -14.83
N SER A 202 6.90 14.05 -14.51
CA SER A 202 8.19 13.49 -14.07
C SER A 202 9.13 13.12 -15.21
N GLY A 203 8.62 12.98 -16.44
CA GLY A 203 9.38 12.39 -17.55
C GLY A 203 9.72 10.91 -17.34
N PHE A 204 8.92 10.18 -16.54
CA PHE A 204 9.22 8.81 -16.12
C PHE A 204 9.39 7.84 -17.30
N PRO A 205 10.49 7.07 -17.36
CA PRO A 205 10.74 6.11 -18.43
C PRO A 205 9.92 4.82 -18.24
N VAL A 206 8.68 4.85 -18.74
CA VAL A 206 7.77 3.69 -18.74
C VAL A 206 8.26 2.62 -19.73
N GLU A 207 8.22 1.35 -19.33
CA GLU A 207 8.48 0.22 -20.24
C GLU A 207 7.57 0.24 -21.48
N LYS A 208 8.13 -0.01 -22.67
CA LYS A 208 7.38 0.02 -23.96
C LYS A 208 6.10 -0.82 -23.96
N SER A 209 6.12 -2.00 -23.35
CA SER A 209 4.95 -2.88 -23.26
C SER A 209 3.83 -2.26 -22.42
N LEU A 210 4.16 -1.54 -21.35
CA LEU A 210 3.20 -0.83 -20.50
C LEU A 210 2.68 0.44 -21.17
N GLN A 211 3.52 1.15 -21.92
CA GLN A 211 3.09 2.29 -22.75
C GLN A 211 1.99 1.88 -23.75
N LEU A 212 2.18 0.75 -24.44
CA LEU A 212 1.19 0.21 -25.37
C LEU A 212 -0.12 -0.17 -24.65
N ARG A 213 -0.05 -0.73 -23.44
CA ARG A 213 -1.23 -1.07 -22.63
C ARG A 213 -1.97 0.19 -22.20
N LEU A 214 -1.26 1.19 -21.68
CA LEU A 214 -1.84 2.49 -21.33
C LEU A 214 -2.54 3.13 -22.53
N ALA A 215 -1.91 3.14 -23.71
CA ALA A 215 -2.50 3.70 -24.92
C ALA A 215 -3.80 2.98 -25.35
N LYS A 216 -3.91 1.66 -25.13
CA LYS A 216 -5.13 0.90 -25.42
C LYS A 216 -6.28 1.24 -24.46
N LEU A 217 -5.97 1.47 -23.19
CA LEU A 217 -6.95 1.82 -22.17
C LEU A 217 -7.46 3.27 -22.29
N PHE A 218 -6.76 4.11 -23.06
CA PHE A 218 -7.17 5.46 -23.43
C PHE A 218 -7.40 5.56 -24.94
N PRO A 219 -8.58 5.21 -25.45
CA PRO A 219 -8.94 5.66 -26.78
C PRO A 219 -8.91 7.19 -26.77
N ARG A 220 -8.04 7.78 -27.62
CA ARG A 220 -8.02 9.22 -27.87
C ARG A 220 -9.47 9.68 -28.03
N LYS A 221 -9.89 10.73 -27.30
CA LYS A 221 -11.09 11.49 -27.65
C LYS A 221 -10.98 11.72 -29.16
N ALA A 222 -11.89 11.13 -29.93
CA ALA A 222 -11.92 11.34 -31.36
C ALA A 222 -11.91 12.84 -31.60
N ASP A 223 -10.98 13.30 -32.43
CA ASP A 223 -10.91 14.67 -32.90
C ASP A 223 -12.31 15.05 -33.41
N SER A 224 -13.02 15.89 -32.66
CA SER A 224 -14.15 16.65 -33.17
C SER A 224 -13.59 17.74 -34.09
N GLY A 225 -13.01 17.31 -35.21
CA GLY A 225 -12.47 18.14 -36.27
C GLY A 225 -13.52 18.36 -37.35
N SER A 226 -14.28 19.44 -37.20
CA SER A 226 -14.70 20.34 -38.29
C SER A 226 -14.94 19.72 -39.68
N SER A 227 -16.17 19.27 -39.94
CA SER A 227 -16.72 19.31 -41.30
C SER A 227 -17.23 20.73 -41.57
N SER A 228 -16.33 21.61 -42.03
CA SER A 228 -16.71 22.86 -42.68
C SER A 228 -17.19 22.51 -44.10
N THR A 229 -18.50 22.34 -44.25
CA THR A 229 -19.12 22.18 -45.57
C THR A 229 -19.12 23.55 -46.24
N SER A 230 -18.16 23.74 -47.15
CA SER A 230 -18.13 24.84 -48.11
C SER A 230 -19.32 24.69 -49.07
N VAL A 231 -20.36 25.49 -48.88
CA VAL A 231 -21.39 25.67 -49.91
C VAL A 231 -20.88 26.69 -50.91
N SER A 232 -20.45 26.15 -52.06
CA SER A 232 -20.10 26.93 -53.25
C SER A 232 -21.33 27.64 -53.79
N HIS A 233 -21.27 28.97 -53.89
CA HIS A 233 -22.12 29.73 -54.79
C HIS A 233 -21.84 29.27 -56.23
N LYS A 234 -22.89 28.96 -56.98
CA LYS A 234 -22.89 29.07 -58.44
C LYS A 234 -23.95 30.08 -58.84
N SER A 235 -23.52 30.90 -59.80
CA SER A 235 -24.16 32.04 -60.46
C SER A 235 -25.51 31.72 -61.08
#